data_AF-A0A536LDV9-F1
#
_entry.id   AF-A0A536LDV9-F1
#
_cell.length_a   1.000
_cell.length_b   1.000
_cell.length_c   1.000
_cell.angle_alpha   90.00
_cell.angle_beta   90.00
_cell.angle_gamma   90.00
#
_symmetry.space_group_name_H-M   'P 1'
#
loop_
_entity.id
_entity.type
_entity.pdbx_description
1 polymer ?
#
loop_
_entity_poly.entity_id
_entity_poly.type
_entity_poly.pdbx_seq_one_letter_code
_entity_poly.pdbx_strand_id
1 'polypeptide(L)'
;HGHLNGAGGYFSGGDEYPPAVSARSNGREAVFLDSEVLGAPGPHYNGLLAHELQHLVHWHADSSEDSWVNEGLSQVSAEEVGGGHDWLSTFLAMPDTQLTFWPPYESAAIHYAAGELFMSYLLDHYGGRPNAVALLAQQADSIRGAQDYLDGFGKAFTDVFADWVVANYLDLPSGPFSHPSVDARTGAVTSIGAGPGEGDVSQWGTDYLATEAGGTFSFDGADQVSIGVPPLDGPFWWSNRGDSIDTRLTREFDLTKLTSATLRYSAWYDIEYGWDYAYVSASTDGGKTWQALPATHTTDFNPVEAAYGVGYTGNSNGWVQEEVNLSAYAGKKVLLRFEYVSDDATSLTGLAVDNIEVPELGFRDSADTPGDWAVDGFKRITGPLPQHFIVQVIRGEQATRVELDTANRGQVVLDGPATIAVSGATDATAEKAQYAWTLSP
;
A
#
# COMPACT_ATOMS: atom_id res chain seq x y z
N HIS A 1 -4.91 30.25 -5.69
CA HIS A 1 -4.40 30.69 -4.39
C HIS A 1 -5.55 30.84 -3.40
N GLY A 2 -5.47 30.11 -2.27
CA GLY A 2 -6.45 30.11 -1.18
C GLY A 2 -5.78 29.70 0.13
N HIS A 3 -6.50 29.72 1.25
CA HIS A 3 -6.03 29.13 2.51
C HIS A 3 -6.41 27.65 2.53
N LEU A 4 -5.43 26.75 2.58
CA LEU A 4 -5.60 25.30 2.48
C LEU A 4 -5.46 24.56 3.82
N ASN A 5 -5.51 25.28 4.96
CA ASN A 5 -5.54 24.70 6.31
C ASN A 5 -4.46 23.61 6.59
N GLY A 6 -3.23 23.82 6.11
CA GLY A 6 -2.09 22.96 6.45
C GLY A 6 -1.41 22.26 5.28
N ALA A 7 -2.02 22.25 4.09
CA ALA A 7 -1.37 21.81 2.85
C ALA A 7 -0.71 22.98 2.10
N GLY A 8 0.45 22.76 1.48
CA GLY A 8 1.13 23.77 0.67
C GLY A 8 0.52 23.95 -0.72
N GLY A 9 0.06 22.85 -1.31
CA GLY A 9 -0.63 22.76 -2.59
C GLY A 9 -1.69 21.66 -2.52
N TYR A 10 -2.52 21.57 -3.55
CA TYR A 10 -3.51 20.50 -3.68
C TYR A 10 -3.98 20.37 -5.14
N PHE A 11 -4.11 19.13 -5.61
CA PHE A 11 -4.85 18.74 -6.80
C PHE A 11 -6.04 17.86 -6.42
N SER A 12 -7.15 17.96 -7.15
CA SER A 12 -8.31 17.09 -6.97
C SER A 12 -8.82 16.59 -8.31
N GLY A 13 -8.74 15.29 -8.56
CA GLY A 13 -9.40 14.67 -9.72
C GLY A 13 -10.92 14.87 -9.69
N GLY A 14 -11.50 15.01 -8.49
CA GLY A 14 -12.91 15.31 -8.26
C GLY A 14 -13.38 16.61 -8.92
N ASP A 15 -12.49 17.59 -9.08
CA ASP A 15 -12.79 18.90 -9.68
C ASP A 15 -12.95 18.86 -11.20
N GLU A 16 -12.56 17.78 -11.88
CA GLU A 16 -12.73 17.64 -13.33
C GLU A 16 -14.17 17.23 -13.71
N TYR A 17 -14.88 16.58 -12.79
CA TYR A 17 -16.23 16.12 -13.04
C TYR A 17 -17.24 17.28 -13.08
N PRO A 18 -18.34 17.20 -13.86
CA PRO A 18 -19.39 18.19 -13.77
C PRO A 18 -19.98 18.26 -12.34
N PRO A 19 -20.46 19.42 -11.87
CA PRO A 19 -21.12 19.55 -10.56
C PRO A 19 -22.34 18.63 -10.34
N ALA A 20 -22.90 18.08 -11.43
CA ALA A 20 -23.97 17.09 -11.37
C ALA A 20 -23.48 15.68 -10.94
N VAL A 21 -22.18 15.41 -11.06
CA VAL A 21 -21.52 14.16 -10.68
C VAL A 21 -20.79 14.34 -9.34
N SER A 22 -20.04 15.43 -9.17
CA SER A 22 -19.37 15.79 -7.92
C SER A 22 -19.83 17.17 -7.48
N ALA A 23 -20.68 17.26 -6.44
CA ALA A 23 -21.37 18.51 -6.10
C ALA A 23 -20.44 19.65 -5.70
N ARG A 24 -19.24 19.33 -5.21
CA ARG A 24 -18.19 20.28 -4.81
C ARG A 24 -17.22 20.66 -5.94
N SER A 25 -17.35 20.03 -7.10
CA SER A 25 -16.43 20.19 -8.22
C SER A 25 -16.42 21.60 -8.83
N ASN A 26 -15.23 22.04 -9.23
CA ASN A 26 -15.00 23.24 -10.04
C ASN A 26 -15.21 23.06 -11.55
N GLY A 27 -15.48 21.82 -12.00
CA GLY A 27 -15.77 21.43 -13.38
C GLY A 27 -14.63 21.64 -14.37
N ARG A 28 -13.39 21.63 -13.90
CA ARG A 28 -12.17 21.88 -14.66
C ARG A 28 -10.94 21.35 -13.93
N GLU A 29 -9.90 21.08 -14.71
CA GLU A 29 -8.53 20.92 -14.21
C GLU A 29 -8.09 22.16 -13.42
N ALA A 30 -7.66 21.96 -12.18
CA ALA A 30 -7.18 23.02 -11.31
C ALA A 30 -6.10 22.50 -10.36
N VAL A 31 -5.07 23.32 -10.17
CA VAL A 31 -4.08 23.17 -9.10
C VAL A 31 -4.28 24.31 -8.11
N PHE A 32 -4.40 23.97 -6.85
CA PHE A 32 -4.50 24.91 -5.74
C PHE A 32 -3.16 25.03 -5.06
N LEU A 33 -2.84 26.25 -4.65
CA LEU A 33 -1.56 26.61 -4.08
C LEU A 33 -1.81 27.57 -2.92
N ASP A 34 -1.35 27.24 -1.72
CA ASP A 34 -1.60 28.02 -0.53
C ASP A 34 -0.80 29.34 -0.55
N SER A 35 -1.49 30.48 -0.43
CA SER A 35 -0.85 31.80 -0.47
C SER A 35 -0.12 32.22 0.81
N GLU A 36 -0.35 31.52 1.92
CA GLU A 36 0.38 31.71 3.18
C GLU A 36 1.66 30.86 3.22
N VAL A 37 1.63 29.67 2.62
CA VAL A 37 2.81 28.81 2.45
C VAL A 37 3.73 29.34 1.36
N LEU A 38 3.17 29.98 0.33
CA LEU A 38 3.91 30.51 -0.80
C LEU A 38 4.17 32.01 -0.69
N GLY A 39 5.46 32.37 -0.63
CA GLY A 39 5.92 33.75 -0.79
C GLY A 39 5.94 34.22 -2.25
N ALA A 40 6.94 35.02 -2.62
CA ALA A 40 7.16 35.42 -4.01
C ALA A 40 7.58 34.22 -4.88
N PRO A 41 7.35 34.25 -6.21
CA PRO A 41 7.87 33.24 -7.14
C PRO A 41 9.37 32.96 -6.92
N GLY A 42 9.74 31.69 -6.83
CA GLY A 42 11.09 31.22 -6.49
C GLY A 42 11.15 29.68 -6.43
N PRO A 43 12.30 29.08 -6.06
CA PRO A 43 12.50 27.62 -6.10
C PRO A 43 11.44 26.81 -5.35
N HIS A 44 11.11 27.20 -4.12
CA HIS A 44 10.06 26.55 -3.32
C HIS A 44 8.66 26.64 -3.99
N TYR A 45 8.32 27.79 -4.57
CA TYR A 45 7.07 27.95 -5.32
C TYR A 45 7.03 27.04 -6.55
N ASN A 46 8.13 27.00 -7.31
CA ASN A 46 8.21 26.19 -8.53
C ASN A 46 8.16 24.70 -8.20
N GLY A 47 8.86 24.26 -7.15
CA GLY A 47 8.84 22.88 -6.67
C GLY A 47 7.43 22.44 -6.29
N LEU A 48 6.74 23.23 -5.49
CA LEU A 48 5.37 22.93 -5.10
C LEU A 48 4.40 22.93 -6.29
N LEU A 49 4.53 23.89 -7.22
CA LEU A 49 3.73 23.88 -8.45
C LEU A 49 4.04 22.64 -9.31
N ALA A 50 5.31 22.23 -9.43
CA ALA A 50 5.70 21.05 -10.20
C ALA A 50 5.20 19.74 -9.57
N HIS A 51 5.18 19.67 -8.23
CA HIS A 51 4.58 18.59 -7.46
C HIS A 51 3.08 18.45 -7.78
N GLU A 52 2.30 19.52 -7.58
CA GLU A 52 0.86 19.46 -7.82
C GLU A 52 0.48 19.29 -9.31
N LEU A 53 1.32 19.79 -10.23
CA LEU A 53 1.13 19.52 -11.65
C LEU A 53 1.39 18.05 -12.00
N GLN A 54 2.31 17.39 -11.30
CA GLN A 54 2.54 15.96 -11.51
C GLN A 54 1.27 15.17 -11.17
N HIS A 55 0.61 15.47 -10.04
CA HIS A 55 -0.66 14.83 -9.66
C HIS A 55 -1.72 14.89 -10.77
N LEU A 56 -1.87 16.06 -11.39
CA LEU A 56 -2.78 16.23 -12.54
C LEU A 56 -2.36 15.36 -13.73
N VAL A 57 -1.07 15.36 -14.08
CA VAL A 57 -0.57 14.52 -15.18
C VAL A 57 -0.74 13.03 -14.86
N HIS A 58 -0.55 12.66 -13.59
CA HIS A 58 -0.70 11.30 -13.11
C HIS A 58 -2.14 10.84 -13.23
N TRP A 59 -3.09 11.62 -12.70
CA TRP A 59 -4.53 11.35 -12.79
C TRP A 59 -5.01 11.02 -14.20
N HIS A 60 -4.47 11.68 -15.23
CA HIS A 60 -4.84 11.39 -16.62
C HIS A 60 -4.15 10.17 -17.23
N ALA A 61 -3.01 9.76 -16.70
CA ALA A 61 -2.25 8.60 -17.17
C ALA A 61 -2.69 7.32 -16.43
N ASP A 62 -2.74 7.38 -15.11
CA ASP A 62 -3.15 6.32 -14.21
C ASP A 62 -3.78 6.94 -12.95
N SER A 63 -5.10 6.80 -12.80
CA SER A 63 -5.83 7.35 -11.67
C SER A 63 -5.93 6.37 -10.49
N SER A 64 -5.40 5.14 -10.61
CA SER A 64 -5.51 4.11 -9.57
C SER A 64 -4.22 3.81 -8.80
N GLU A 65 -3.15 4.56 -9.08
CA GLU A 65 -1.83 4.27 -8.55
C GLU A 65 -1.72 4.53 -7.02
N ASP A 66 -0.94 3.69 -6.32
CA ASP A 66 -0.71 3.79 -4.88
C ASP A 66 0.04 5.09 -4.51
N SER A 67 -0.26 5.63 -3.32
CA SER A 67 0.29 6.91 -2.83
C SER A 67 1.81 7.00 -2.92
N TRP A 68 2.53 5.93 -2.61
CA TRP A 68 4.00 5.96 -2.58
C TRP A 68 4.63 6.16 -3.96
N VAL A 69 3.97 5.69 -5.02
CA VAL A 69 4.41 5.91 -6.41
C VAL A 69 4.01 7.30 -6.86
N ASN A 70 2.75 7.65 -6.61
CA ASN A 70 2.18 8.94 -6.98
C ASN A 70 2.96 10.10 -6.34
N GLU A 71 3.10 10.09 -5.03
CA GLU A 71 3.82 11.11 -4.29
C GLU A 71 5.33 11.07 -4.55
N GLY A 72 5.91 9.88 -4.74
CA GLY A 72 7.31 9.74 -5.12
C GLY A 72 7.64 10.43 -6.45
N LEU A 73 6.81 10.22 -7.48
CA LEU A 73 6.95 10.90 -8.77
C LEU A 73 6.68 12.41 -8.66
N SER A 74 5.74 12.84 -7.82
CA SER A 74 5.51 14.27 -7.54
C SER A 74 6.69 14.94 -6.86
N GLN A 75 7.39 14.24 -5.95
CA GLN A 75 8.64 14.73 -5.36
C GLN A 75 9.78 14.81 -6.38
N VAL A 76 9.94 13.80 -7.26
CA VAL A 76 10.91 13.87 -8.37
C VAL A 76 10.62 15.07 -9.30
N SER A 77 9.35 15.37 -9.58
CA SER A 77 8.95 16.54 -10.36
C SER A 77 9.39 17.85 -9.69
N ALA A 78 9.26 17.95 -8.35
CA ALA A 78 9.72 19.09 -7.58
C ALA A 78 11.26 19.22 -7.59
N GLU A 79 11.98 18.11 -7.51
CA GLU A 79 13.45 18.05 -7.60
C GLU A 79 13.97 18.63 -8.93
N GLU A 80 13.35 18.29 -10.06
CA GLU A 80 13.76 18.75 -11.40
C GLU A 80 13.77 20.28 -11.56
N VAL A 81 12.98 21.00 -10.76
CA VAL A 81 12.88 22.46 -10.79
C VAL A 81 13.60 23.14 -9.62
N GLY A 82 14.44 22.39 -8.88
CA GLY A 82 15.23 22.88 -7.76
C GLY A 82 14.48 23.01 -6.43
N GLY A 83 13.35 22.32 -6.30
CA GLY A 83 12.71 22.00 -5.02
C GLY A 83 13.15 20.62 -4.50
N GLY A 84 12.33 19.99 -3.66
CA GLY A 84 12.55 18.63 -3.16
C GLY A 84 13.55 18.53 -2.00
N HIS A 85 13.77 17.30 -1.53
CA HIS A 85 14.75 16.88 -0.51
C HIS A 85 14.56 17.34 0.93
N ASP A 86 13.54 18.14 1.22
CA ASP A 86 13.33 18.75 2.55
C ASP A 86 13.25 17.71 3.68
N TRP A 87 12.88 16.47 3.35
CA TRP A 87 12.58 15.42 4.31
C TRP A 87 13.51 14.20 4.23
N LEU A 88 14.49 14.14 3.33
CA LEU A 88 15.33 12.95 3.14
C LEU A 88 15.99 12.47 4.45
N SER A 89 16.44 13.40 5.29
CA SER A 89 17.03 13.07 6.59
C SER A 89 16.08 12.36 7.55
N THR A 90 14.76 12.52 7.39
CA THR A 90 13.76 11.85 8.23
C THR A 90 13.68 10.37 7.91
N PHE A 91 13.62 9.99 6.63
CA PHE A 91 13.67 8.60 6.19
C PHE A 91 15.04 7.98 6.47
N LEU A 92 16.14 8.68 6.18
CA LEU A 92 17.49 8.17 6.46
C LEU A 92 17.78 8.00 7.96
N ALA A 93 16.99 8.60 8.85
CA ALA A 93 17.06 8.36 10.29
C ALA A 93 16.19 7.16 10.74
N MET A 94 15.23 6.73 9.91
CA MET A 94 14.26 5.66 10.19
C MET A 94 14.03 4.81 8.92
N PRO A 95 15.07 4.11 8.42
CA PRO A 95 14.99 3.33 7.18
C PRO A 95 14.09 2.09 7.28
N ASP A 96 13.66 1.72 8.48
CA ASP A 96 12.59 0.73 8.74
C ASP A 96 11.18 1.28 8.48
N THR A 97 11.07 2.27 7.59
CA THR A 97 9.78 2.78 7.09
C THR A 97 9.37 1.93 5.89
N GLN A 98 8.17 1.37 5.91
CA GLN A 98 7.62 0.62 4.79
C GLN A 98 7.44 1.53 3.57
N LEU A 99 8.14 1.24 2.48
CA LEU A 99 8.05 2.03 1.25
C LEU A 99 6.64 2.02 0.66
N THR A 100 5.96 0.88 0.70
CA THR A 100 4.67 0.66 0.02
C THR A 100 3.45 0.86 0.91
N PHE A 101 3.58 1.66 1.97
CA PHE A 101 2.46 1.94 2.86
C PHE A 101 2.55 3.38 3.37
N TRP A 102 1.43 4.09 3.27
CA TRP A 102 1.21 5.40 3.85
C TRP A 102 0.15 5.34 4.96
N PRO A 103 0.52 5.48 6.25
CA PRO A 103 -0.42 5.40 7.36
C PRO A 103 -1.27 6.67 7.50
N PRO A 104 -2.53 6.54 7.95
CA PRO A 104 -3.35 7.69 8.27
C PRO A 104 -2.80 8.40 9.50
N TYR A 105 -2.68 9.73 9.40
CA TYR A 105 -2.47 10.64 10.54
C TYR A 105 -1.09 10.57 11.24
N GLU A 106 -0.12 9.84 10.69
CA GLU A 106 1.26 9.77 11.22
C GLU A 106 2.30 10.29 10.21
N SER A 107 3.19 11.17 10.69
CA SER A 107 4.42 11.69 10.06
C SER A 107 4.58 11.56 8.53
N ALA A 108 3.63 12.06 7.73
CA ALA A 108 3.62 12.00 6.26
C ALA A 108 4.98 12.34 5.59
N ALA A 109 5.74 13.27 6.18
CA ALA A 109 7.08 13.67 5.72
C ALA A 109 8.04 12.49 5.47
N ILE A 110 7.98 11.43 6.29
CA ILE A 110 8.89 10.29 6.12
C ILE A 110 8.53 9.45 4.90
N HIS A 111 7.25 9.33 4.58
CA HIS A 111 6.78 8.58 3.43
C HIS A 111 7.03 9.35 2.12
N TYR A 112 6.87 10.68 2.15
CA TYR A 112 7.35 11.55 1.06
C TYR A 112 8.83 11.32 0.77
N ALA A 113 9.67 11.33 1.83
CA ALA A 113 11.11 11.11 1.69
C ALA A 113 11.47 9.72 1.17
N ALA A 114 10.77 8.67 1.62
CA ALA A 114 10.99 7.30 1.16
C ALA A 114 10.61 7.14 -0.33
N GLY A 115 9.43 7.64 -0.72
CA GLY A 115 8.96 7.61 -2.11
C GLY A 115 9.84 8.43 -3.04
N GLU A 116 10.23 9.65 -2.64
CA GLU A 116 11.17 10.50 -3.37
C GLU A 116 12.49 9.76 -3.61
N LEU A 117 13.14 9.28 -2.53
CA LEU A 117 14.47 8.68 -2.63
C LEU A 117 14.47 7.41 -3.47
N PHE A 118 13.42 6.58 -3.38
CA PHE A 118 13.31 5.39 -4.21
C PHE A 118 13.03 5.74 -5.68
N MET A 119 12.12 6.69 -5.97
CA MET A 119 11.80 7.06 -7.34
C MET A 119 12.95 7.78 -8.05
N SER A 120 13.67 8.67 -7.36
CA SER A 120 14.89 9.27 -7.89
C SER A 120 15.93 8.20 -8.19
N TYR A 121 16.15 7.24 -7.28
CA TYR A 121 17.06 6.12 -7.52
C TYR A 121 16.63 5.26 -8.73
N LEU A 122 15.37 4.85 -8.78
CA LEU A 122 14.81 4.03 -9.85
C LEU A 122 15.03 4.70 -11.20
N LEU A 123 14.68 5.98 -11.34
CA LEU A 123 14.78 6.72 -12.59
C LEU A 123 16.24 7.03 -12.96
N ASP A 124 17.10 7.36 -12.00
CA ASP A 124 18.51 7.65 -12.26
C ASP A 124 19.28 6.41 -12.77
N HIS A 125 18.90 5.21 -12.32
CA HIS A 125 19.55 3.95 -12.75
C HIS A 125 18.86 3.25 -13.91
N TYR A 126 17.55 3.47 -14.12
CA TYR A 126 16.75 2.78 -15.12
C TYR A 126 15.94 3.76 -15.95
N GLY A 127 16.40 4.00 -17.18
CA GLY A 127 15.70 4.83 -18.18
C GLY A 127 16.01 6.33 -18.12
N GLY A 128 16.50 6.83 -17.00
CA GLY A 128 16.70 8.27 -16.78
C GLY A 128 15.38 8.98 -16.51
N ARG A 129 15.46 10.15 -15.87
CA ARG A 129 14.29 10.98 -15.53
C ARG A 129 13.35 11.31 -16.70
N PRO A 130 13.82 11.57 -17.94
CA PRO A 130 12.93 11.73 -19.09
C PRO A 130 12.06 10.51 -19.41
N ASN A 131 12.42 9.31 -18.93
CA ASN A 131 11.66 8.08 -19.11
C ASN A 131 10.64 7.82 -17.99
N ALA A 132 10.49 8.74 -17.03
CA ALA A 132 9.44 8.67 -16.01
C ALA A 132 8.04 8.53 -16.62
N VAL A 133 7.83 9.06 -17.83
CA VAL A 133 6.58 8.89 -18.60
C VAL A 133 6.25 7.42 -18.91
N ALA A 134 7.24 6.53 -18.99
CA ALA A 134 7.02 5.12 -19.24
C ALA A 134 6.68 4.34 -17.96
N LEU A 135 7.19 4.79 -16.81
CA LEU A 135 6.75 4.30 -15.50
C LEU A 135 5.31 4.77 -15.22
N LEU A 136 5.04 6.06 -15.44
CA LEU A 136 3.72 6.65 -15.29
C LEU A 136 2.65 6.01 -16.21
N ALA A 137 3.06 5.46 -17.35
CA ALA A 137 2.14 4.81 -18.29
C ALA A 137 1.85 3.33 -17.95
N GLN A 138 2.43 2.79 -16.88
CA GLN A 138 1.98 1.51 -16.36
C GLN A 138 0.55 1.67 -15.82
N GLN A 139 -0.26 0.61 -15.87
CA GLN A 139 -1.67 0.63 -15.44
C GLN A 139 -1.93 -0.37 -14.31
N ALA A 140 -0.86 -0.96 -13.81
CA ALA A 140 -0.92 -1.85 -12.68
C ALA A 140 -0.30 -1.10 -11.52
N ASP A 141 -0.93 -1.19 -10.36
CA ASP A 141 -0.56 -0.32 -9.25
C ASP A 141 0.63 -0.89 -8.46
N SER A 142 1.26 -0.03 -7.68
CA SER A 142 2.26 -0.34 -6.67
C SER A 142 3.48 -1.06 -7.25
N ILE A 143 4.01 -2.04 -6.52
CA ILE A 143 5.15 -2.87 -6.95
C ILE A 143 4.89 -3.53 -8.31
N ARG A 144 3.63 -3.85 -8.66
CA ARG A 144 3.33 -4.49 -9.94
C ARG A 144 3.60 -3.53 -11.11
N GLY A 145 3.21 -2.27 -11.01
CA GLY A 145 3.55 -1.24 -11.99
C GLY A 145 5.05 -1.01 -12.10
N ALA A 146 5.72 -0.85 -10.96
CA ALA A 146 7.17 -0.72 -10.92
C ALA A 146 7.89 -1.93 -11.54
N GLN A 147 7.39 -3.15 -11.32
CA GLN A 147 7.91 -4.36 -11.93
C GLN A 147 7.68 -4.37 -13.45
N ASP A 148 6.49 -4.00 -13.93
CA ASP A 148 6.17 -3.97 -15.36
C ASP A 148 7.04 -2.94 -16.10
N TYR A 149 7.41 -1.82 -15.45
CA TYR A 149 8.44 -0.90 -15.93
C TYR A 149 9.83 -1.54 -15.98
N LEU A 150 10.24 -2.22 -14.90
CA LEU A 150 11.56 -2.85 -14.75
C LEU A 150 11.78 -4.07 -15.66
N ASP A 151 10.70 -4.73 -16.10
CA ASP A 151 10.75 -5.80 -17.10
C ASP A 151 11.39 -5.31 -18.42
N GLY A 152 11.17 -4.04 -18.77
CA GLY A 152 11.82 -3.38 -19.91
C GLY A 152 13.35 -3.30 -19.82
N PHE A 153 13.89 -3.44 -18.59
CA PHE A 153 15.32 -3.45 -18.28
C PHE A 153 15.83 -4.84 -17.87
N GLY A 154 14.96 -5.86 -17.86
CA GLY A 154 15.31 -7.22 -17.44
C GLY A 154 15.70 -7.30 -15.96
N LYS A 155 15.04 -6.52 -15.11
CA LYS A 155 15.33 -6.42 -13.68
C LYS A 155 14.11 -6.82 -12.84
N ALA A 156 14.36 -7.51 -11.74
CA ALA A 156 13.35 -7.74 -10.71
C ALA A 156 13.32 -6.53 -9.77
N PHE A 157 12.12 -6.12 -9.34
CA PHE A 157 11.91 -5.08 -8.33
C PHE A 157 12.70 -5.38 -7.05
N THR A 158 12.71 -6.64 -6.61
CA THR A 158 13.45 -7.08 -5.42
C THR A 158 14.96 -6.86 -5.53
N ASP A 159 15.54 -6.97 -6.73
CA ASP A 159 16.97 -6.71 -6.95
C ASP A 159 17.25 -5.21 -6.97
N VAL A 160 16.36 -4.41 -7.56
CA VAL A 160 16.48 -2.94 -7.57
C VAL A 160 16.33 -2.37 -6.16
N PHE A 161 15.36 -2.87 -5.38
CA PHE A 161 15.19 -2.52 -3.98
C PHE A 161 16.41 -2.92 -3.15
N ALA A 162 16.97 -4.11 -3.36
CA ALA A 162 18.20 -4.57 -2.70
C ALA A 162 19.40 -3.66 -2.98
N ASP A 163 19.56 -3.19 -4.23
CA ASP A 163 20.62 -2.25 -4.60
C ASP A 163 20.37 -0.85 -3.99
N TRP A 164 19.13 -0.38 -3.97
CA TRP A 164 18.71 0.88 -3.34
C TRP A 164 19.00 0.91 -1.84
N VAL A 165 18.71 -0.18 -1.13
CA VAL A 165 19.04 -0.36 0.29
C VAL A 165 20.54 -0.17 0.54
N VAL A 166 21.39 -0.76 -0.29
CA VAL A 166 22.85 -0.59 -0.15
C VAL A 166 23.27 0.83 -0.55
N ALA A 167 22.64 1.42 -1.57
CA ALA A 167 22.89 2.80 -1.97
C ALA A 167 22.61 3.78 -0.83
N ASN A 168 21.50 3.59 -0.08
CA ASN A 168 21.14 4.39 1.08
C ASN A 168 22.19 4.33 2.20
N TYR A 169 22.98 3.26 2.28
CA TYR A 169 24.05 3.12 3.28
C TYR A 169 25.40 3.63 2.78
N LEU A 170 25.80 3.26 1.55
CA LEU A 170 27.13 3.55 1.01
C LEU A 170 27.22 4.91 0.33
N ASP A 171 26.21 5.24 -0.48
CA ASP A 171 26.20 6.35 -1.42
C ASP A 171 27.54 6.51 -2.14
N LEU A 172 27.86 5.53 -2.99
CA LEU A 172 29.11 5.55 -3.76
C LEU A 172 29.06 6.66 -4.82
N PRO A 173 30.21 7.14 -5.32
CA PRO A 173 30.23 8.15 -6.38
C PRO A 173 29.60 7.71 -7.72
N SER A 174 29.46 6.40 -7.95
CA SER A 174 28.88 5.82 -9.17
C SER A 174 28.56 4.34 -8.99
N GLY A 175 27.77 3.77 -9.89
CA GLY A 175 27.42 2.34 -9.90
C GLY A 175 26.09 2.08 -9.19
N PRO A 176 25.69 0.81 -9.00
CA PRO A 176 24.36 0.49 -8.47
C PRO A 176 24.13 0.99 -7.03
N PHE A 177 25.18 1.27 -6.27
CA PHE A 177 25.09 1.73 -4.88
C PHE A 177 25.32 3.24 -4.74
N SER A 178 25.03 4.03 -5.77
CA SER A 178 25.13 5.50 -5.75
C SER A 178 23.77 6.16 -5.79
N HIS A 179 23.67 7.37 -5.23
CA HIS A 179 22.60 8.31 -5.49
C HIS A 179 23.12 9.48 -6.34
N PRO A 180 22.91 9.48 -7.68
CA PRO A 180 23.53 10.48 -8.55
C PRO A 180 23.04 11.91 -8.32
N SER A 181 21.80 12.06 -7.87
CA SER A 181 21.12 13.36 -7.76
C SER A 181 21.04 13.89 -6.32
N VAL A 182 21.26 13.02 -5.31
CA VAL A 182 21.09 13.36 -3.89
C VAL A 182 22.22 12.77 -3.02
N ASP A 183 22.56 13.44 -1.91
CA ASP A 183 23.42 12.85 -0.88
C ASP A 183 22.55 12.10 0.13
N ALA A 184 22.51 10.78 0.01
CA ALA A 184 21.63 9.93 0.80
C ALA A 184 22.44 8.85 1.52
N ARG A 185 22.88 9.18 2.74
CA ARG A 185 23.56 8.26 3.66
C ARG A 185 22.79 8.11 4.95
N THR A 186 22.30 6.91 5.23
CA THR A 186 21.71 6.58 6.52
C THR A 186 22.77 6.52 7.62
N GLY A 187 22.46 7.12 8.75
CA GLY A 187 23.21 6.94 10.00
C GLY A 187 22.54 5.97 10.97
N ALA A 188 21.35 5.45 10.62
CA ALA A 188 20.55 4.57 11.47
C ALA A 188 21.08 3.14 11.42
N VAL A 189 22.09 2.88 12.27
CA VAL A 189 22.80 1.60 12.32
C VAL A 189 22.86 1.10 13.76
N THR A 190 22.44 -0.15 13.96
CA THR A 190 22.47 -0.82 15.25
C THR A 190 23.75 -1.64 15.39
N SER A 191 24.60 -1.32 16.37
CA SER A 191 25.78 -2.14 16.67
C SER A 191 25.38 -3.46 17.33
N ILE A 192 25.84 -4.59 16.79
CA ILE A 192 25.63 -5.94 17.33
C ILE A 192 26.96 -6.60 17.76
N GLY A 193 26.87 -7.41 18.83
CA GLY A 193 28.00 -8.20 19.35
C GLY A 193 27.87 -9.69 19.05
N ALA A 194 28.83 -10.48 19.53
CA ALA A 194 28.74 -11.93 19.49
C ALA A 194 27.60 -12.45 20.39
N GLY A 195 26.93 -13.51 19.95
CA GLY A 195 25.77 -14.10 20.62
C GLY A 195 24.46 -13.92 19.84
N PRO A 196 23.33 -14.32 20.44
CA PRO A 196 22.02 -14.21 19.82
C PRO A 196 21.47 -12.79 19.90
N GLY A 197 20.62 -12.44 18.95
CA GLY A 197 19.79 -11.24 18.95
C GLY A 197 18.46 -11.46 18.22
N GLU A 198 17.53 -10.55 18.40
CA GLU A 198 16.20 -10.55 17.80
C GLU A 198 15.83 -9.15 17.34
N GLY A 199 14.98 -9.06 16.33
CA GLY A 199 14.52 -7.81 15.73
C GLY A 199 13.27 -8.01 14.89
N ASP A 200 12.71 -6.88 14.45
CA ASP A 200 11.56 -6.83 13.56
C ASP A 200 11.79 -5.73 12.53
N VAL A 201 11.34 -5.98 11.31
CA VAL A 201 11.49 -5.03 10.19
C VAL A 201 10.17 -4.94 9.42
N SER A 202 9.77 -3.74 9.08
CA SER A 202 8.65 -3.45 8.18
C SER A 202 8.87 -4.11 6.82
N GLN A 203 7.79 -4.52 6.16
CA GLN A 203 7.90 -4.96 4.77
C GLN A 203 8.40 -3.80 3.93
N TRP A 204 9.34 -4.04 3.01
CA TRP A 204 9.97 -2.99 2.20
C TRP A 204 10.57 -1.83 3.01
N GLY A 205 10.91 -2.08 4.28
CA GLY A 205 11.77 -1.28 5.15
C GLY A 205 13.11 -2.00 5.39
N THR A 206 14.05 -1.37 6.09
CA THR A 206 15.38 -1.96 6.34
C THR A 206 15.97 -1.63 7.71
N ASP A 207 16.48 -2.67 8.37
CA ASP A 207 17.41 -2.58 9.49
C ASP A 207 18.86 -2.71 9.03
N TYR A 208 19.75 -1.89 9.60
CA TYR A 208 21.20 -2.02 9.41
C TYR A 208 21.89 -2.45 10.70
N LEU A 209 22.47 -3.65 10.71
CA LEU A 209 23.15 -4.23 11.86
C LEU A 209 24.66 -4.25 11.64
N ALA A 210 25.42 -3.42 12.34
CA ALA A 210 26.87 -3.35 12.21
C ALA A 210 27.59 -4.21 13.24
N THR A 211 28.62 -4.94 12.82
CA THR A 211 29.53 -5.63 13.72
C THR A 211 30.98 -5.35 13.36
N GLU A 212 31.82 -5.26 14.39
CA GLU A 212 33.28 -5.17 14.25
C GLU A 212 33.94 -6.56 14.30
N ALA A 213 33.19 -7.59 14.69
CA ALA A 213 33.69 -8.94 14.87
C ALA A 213 33.58 -9.76 13.58
N GLY A 214 34.60 -10.56 13.31
CA GLY A 214 34.45 -11.68 12.39
C GLY A 214 33.68 -12.84 13.05
N GLY A 215 33.31 -13.83 12.24
CA GLY A 215 32.57 -15.01 12.71
C GLY A 215 31.52 -15.48 11.71
N THR A 216 30.66 -16.40 12.13
CA THR A 216 29.50 -16.84 11.36
C THR A 216 28.25 -16.11 11.84
N PHE A 217 27.65 -15.31 10.97
CA PHE A 217 26.33 -14.73 11.17
C PHE A 217 25.28 -15.71 10.65
N SER A 218 24.42 -16.20 11.54
CA SER A 218 23.27 -17.03 11.20
C SER A 218 22.00 -16.20 11.31
N PHE A 219 21.18 -16.22 10.26
CA PHE A 219 19.89 -15.53 10.17
C PHE A 219 18.74 -16.52 10.25
N ASP A 220 17.70 -16.14 10.98
CA ASP A 220 16.48 -16.90 11.22
C ASP A 220 15.27 -15.96 11.12
N GLY A 221 14.68 -15.84 9.93
CA GLY A 221 13.48 -15.03 9.71
C GLY A 221 12.19 -15.83 9.92
N ALA A 222 11.11 -15.17 10.33
CA ALA A 222 9.80 -15.81 10.36
C ALA A 222 9.41 -16.39 8.99
N ASP A 223 8.75 -17.55 8.98
CA ASP A 223 8.34 -18.22 7.73
C ASP A 223 7.03 -17.63 7.16
N GLN A 224 6.29 -16.92 8.01
CA GLN A 224 4.95 -16.44 7.74
C GLN A 224 4.69 -15.09 8.40
N VAL A 225 3.77 -14.33 7.83
CA VAL A 225 3.31 -13.03 8.34
C VAL A 225 1.80 -12.89 8.17
N SER A 226 1.16 -12.26 9.16
CA SER A 226 -0.29 -11.99 9.11
C SER A 226 -0.61 -10.86 8.14
N ILE A 227 -1.86 -10.78 7.69
CA ILE A 227 -2.41 -9.61 6.98
C ILE A 227 -3.09 -8.61 7.93
N GLY A 228 -2.90 -8.76 9.25
CA GLY A 228 -3.56 -7.93 10.26
C GLY A 228 -5.00 -8.35 10.62
N VAL A 229 -5.58 -9.31 9.89
CA VAL A 229 -6.94 -9.84 10.16
C VAL A 229 -6.86 -11.21 10.87
N PRO A 230 -7.30 -11.33 12.14
CA PRO A 230 -7.34 -12.63 12.80
C PRO A 230 -8.44 -13.50 12.18
N PRO A 231 -8.23 -14.81 11.94
CA PRO A 231 -9.29 -15.69 11.47
C PRO A 231 -10.40 -15.82 12.53
N LEU A 232 -11.65 -15.86 12.10
CA LEU A 232 -12.79 -16.10 12.98
C LEU A 232 -12.84 -17.58 13.39
N ASP A 233 -13.02 -18.47 12.42
CA ASP A 233 -13.08 -19.91 12.61
C ASP A 233 -12.50 -20.73 11.43
N GLY A 234 -11.87 -20.07 10.45
CA GLY A 234 -11.30 -20.71 9.29
C GLY A 234 -10.78 -19.72 8.24
N PRO A 235 -10.69 -20.15 6.97
CA PRO A 235 -10.48 -19.25 5.84
C PRO A 235 -11.58 -18.18 5.75
N PHE A 236 -11.26 -17.03 5.17
CA PHE A 236 -12.22 -15.94 4.96
C PHE A 236 -11.94 -15.20 3.65
N TRP A 237 -12.86 -14.35 3.22
CA TRP A 237 -12.66 -13.44 2.10
C TRP A 237 -12.16 -12.09 2.60
N TRP A 238 -11.11 -11.55 1.96
CA TRP A 238 -10.53 -10.25 2.26
C TRP A 238 -10.60 -9.36 1.03
N SER A 239 -10.92 -8.10 1.20
CA SER A 239 -11.07 -7.12 0.13
C SER A 239 -9.78 -6.78 -0.61
N ASN A 240 -8.64 -7.28 -0.12
CA ASN A 240 -7.34 -6.67 -0.38
C ASN A 240 -7.23 -5.29 0.27
N ARG A 241 -6.08 -4.66 0.06
CA ARG A 241 -5.69 -3.34 0.52
C ARG A 241 -4.95 -2.63 -0.60
N GLY A 242 -5.12 -1.32 -0.68
CA GLY A 242 -4.47 -0.44 -1.64
C GLY A 242 -5.23 0.88 -1.74
N ASP A 243 -4.58 1.88 -2.33
CA ASP A 243 -5.22 3.15 -2.62
C ASP A 243 -5.94 3.05 -3.97
N SER A 244 -7.01 3.82 -4.16
CA SER A 244 -7.82 3.87 -5.39
C SER A 244 -8.36 2.53 -5.91
N ILE A 245 -8.60 1.56 -5.02
CA ILE A 245 -9.10 0.23 -5.42
C ILE A 245 -10.62 0.14 -5.32
N ASP A 246 -11.23 -0.61 -6.24
CA ASP A 246 -12.64 -1.01 -6.18
C ASP A 246 -12.73 -2.54 -6.33
N THR A 247 -12.69 -3.24 -5.20
CA THR A 247 -12.68 -4.70 -5.15
C THR A 247 -14.07 -5.24 -4.85
N ARG A 248 -14.43 -6.35 -5.50
CA ARG A 248 -15.78 -6.90 -5.50
C ARG A 248 -15.78 -8.41 -5.33
N LEU A 249 -16.74 -8.90 -4.55
CA LEU A 249 -17.07 -10.31 -4.40
C LEU A 249 -18.58 -10.49 -4.67
N THR A 250 -18.93 -11.03 -5.85
CA THR A 250 -20.32 -11.03 -6.35
C THR A 250 -20.88 -12.44 -6.55
N ARG A 251 -22.15 -12.67 -6.20
CA ARG A 251 -22.87 -13.94 -6.45
C ARG A 251 -24.36 -13.74 -6.74
N GLU A 252 -24.93 -14.57 -7.61
CA GLU A 252 -26.39 -14.64 -7.85
C GLU A 252 -27.08 -15.54 -6.82
N PHE A 253 -28.20 -15.05 -6.29
CA PHE A 253 -29.12 -15.81 -5.46
C PHE A 253 -30.51 -15.86 -6.11
N ASP A 254 -31.08 -17.07 -6.20
CA ASP A 254 -32.44 -17.28 -6.72
C ASP A 254 -33.47 -17.24 -5.59
N LEU A 255 -34.06 -16.07 -5.36
CA LEU A 255 -35.10 -15.84 -4.36
C LEU A 255 -36.52 -16.00 -4.95
N THR A 256 -36.67 -16.54 -6.15
CA THR A 256 -37.96 -16.57 -6.88
C THR A 256 -39.07 -17.35 -6.17
N LYS A 257 -38.69 -18.28 -5.29
CA LYS A 257 -39.61 -19.13 -4.51
C LYS A 257 -39.85 -18.64 -3.08
N LEU A 258 -39.22 -17.54 -2.68
CA LEU A 258 -39.29 -16.99 -1.33
C LEU A 258 -40.22 -15.77 -1.28
N THR A 259 -40.80 -15.53 -0.11
CA THR A 259 -41.61 -14.33 0.19
C THR A 259 -40.87 -13.31 1.06
N SER A 260 -39.78 -13.74 1.68
CA SER A 260 -38.84 -12.96 2.48
C SER A 260 -37.49 -13.68 2.44
N ALA A 261 -36.41 -12.93 2.60
CA ALA A 261 -35.07 -13.49 2.67
C ALA A 261 -34.18 -12.58 3.51
N THR A 262 -33.15 -13.17 4.11
CA THR A 262 -32.19 -12.48 4.96
C THR A 262 -30.79 -12.89 4.54
N LEU A 263 -29.88 -11.93 4.39
CA LEU A 263 -28.44 -12.22 4.29
C LEU A 263 -27.83 -12.05 5.68
N ARG A 264 -27.06 -13.03 6.12
CA ARG A 264 -26.24 -12.98 7.34
C ARG A 264 -24.78 -13.23 6.99
N TYR A 265 -23.88 -12.55 7.68
CA TYR A 265 -22.44 -12.75 7.52
C TYR A 265 -21.70 -12.19 8.73
N SER A 266 -20.44 -12.60 8.86
CA SER A 266 -19.48 -11.99 9.77
C SER A 266 -18.64 -10.99 9.00
N ALA A 267 -18.39 -9.82 9.57
CA ALA A 267 -17.53 -8.80 8.99
C ALA A 267 -16.44 -8.39 9.99
N TRP A 268 -15.24 -8.14 9.50
CA TRP A 268 -14.17 -7.44 10.20
C TRP A 268 -13.72 -6.32 9.28
N TYR A 269 -13.51 -5.11 9.79
CA TYR A 269 -13.04 -4.03 8.94
C TYR A 269 -12.20 -3.00 9.70
N ASP A 270 -11.20 -2.47 9.01
CA ASP A 270 -10.39 -1.32 9.39
C ASP A 270 -10.17 -0.48 8.14
N ILE A 271 -10.96 0.58 8.02
CA ILE A 271 -11.20 1.37 6.80
C ILE A 271 -11.04 2.85 7.17
N GLU A 272 -10.42 3.66 6.31
CA GLU A 272 -10.23 5.08 6.63
C GLU A 272 -11.58 5.76 6.89
N TYR A 273 -11.70 6.38 8.07
CA TYR A 273 -12.98 6.84 8.57
C TYR A 273 -13.49 8.08 7.83
N GLY A 274 -14.56 7.88 7.06
CA GLY A 274 -15.26 8.94 6.33
C GLY A 274 -14.71 9.25 4.93
N TRP A 275 -13.71 8.49 4.47
CA TRP A 275 -13.06 8.63 3.16
C TRP A 275 -13.28 7.35 2.34
N ASP A 276 -12.84 6.23 2.90
CA ASP A 276 -13.05 4.90 2.36
C ASP A 276 -14.35 4.24 2.84
N TYR A 277 -14.90 3.37 2.00
CA TYR A 277 -16.12 2.65 2.32
C TYR A 277 -16.15 1.23 1.79
N ALA A 278 -16.75 0.34 2.58
CA ALA A 278 -17.18 -0.97 2.08
C ALA A 278 -18.71 -1.10 2.10
N TYR A 279 -19.24 -1.91 1.18
CA TYR A 279 -20.67 -2.01 0.93
C TYR A 279 -21.11 -3.46 0.79
N VAL A 280 -22.37 -3.70 1.18
CA VAL A 280 -23.16 -4.79 0.61
C VAL A 280 -24.19 -4.18 -0.31
N SER A 281 -24.21 -4.62 -1.57
CA SER A 281 -25.11 -4.06 -2.58
C SER A 281 -25.86 -5.16 -3.34
N ALA A 282 -27.02 -4.79 -3.88
CA ALA A 282 -27.85 -5.69 -4.67
C ALA A 282 -28.17 -5.14 -6.06
N SER A 283 -28.26 -6.04 -7.04
CA SER A 283 -28.69 -5.74 -8.40
C SER A 283 -29.77 -6.70 -8.89
N THR A 284 -30.74 -6.16 -9.63
CA THR A 284 -31.84 -6.94 -10.24
C THR A 284 -31.91 -6.83 -11.77
N ASP A 285 -30.93 -6.16 -12.38
CA ASP A 285 -30.87 -5.89 -13.83
C ASP A 285 -29.62 -6.50 -14.49
N GLY A 286 -29.04 -7.52 -13.85
CA GLY A 286 -27.84 -8.21 -14.31
C GLY A 286 -26.54 -7.43 -14.02
N GLY A 287 -26.53 -6.61 -12.97
CA GLY A 287 -25.33 -5.91 -12.51
C GLY A 287 -25.10 -4.55 -13.17
N LYS A 288 -26.12 -3.99 -13.86
CA LYS A 288 -26.00 -2.68 -14.51
C LYS A 288 -26.18 -1.55 -13.51
N THR A 289 -27.06 -1.73 -12.54
CA THR A 289 -27.24 -0.83 -11.40
C THR A 289 -27.15 -1.59 -10.09
N TRP A 290 -26.59 -0.92 -9.09
CA TRP A 290 -26.36 -1.46 -7.75
C TRP A 290 -26.97 -0.53 -6.71
N GLN A 291 -27.58 -1.12 -5.69
CA GLN A 291 -28.11 -0.40 -4.54
C GLN A 291 -27.40 -0.88 -3.29
N ALA A 292 -26.68 0.02 -2.59
CA ALA A 292 -26.16 -0.25 -1.26
C ALA A 292 -27.31 -0.56 -0.29
N LEU A 293 -27.13 -1.59 0.53
CA LEU A 293 -28.11 -2.09 1.47
C LEU A 293 -27.67 -1.80 2.90
N PRO A 294 -28.59 -1.34 3.79
CA PRO A 294 -28.27 -1.20 5.19
C PRO A 294 -28.05 -2.58 5.82
N ALA A 295 -26.95 -2.70 6.55
CA ALA A 295 -26.67 -3.80 7.47
C ALA A 295 -26.69 -3.28 8.91
N THR A 296 -26.34 -4.13 9.88
CA THR A 296 -26.40 -3.80 11.30
C THR A 296 -25.49 -2.62 11.65
N HIS A 297 -24.27 -2.59 11.09
CA HIS A 297 -23.25 -1.58 11.44
C HIS A 297 -22.90 -0.61 10.30
N THR A 298 -23.65 -0.60 9.19
CA THR A 298 -23.48 0.43 8.15
C THR A 298 -23.94 1.81 8.64
N THR A 299 -23.33 2.86 8.12
CA THR A 299 -23.65 4.27 8.44
C THR A 299 -23.93 5.08 7.17
N ASP A 300 -24.63 6.20 7.31
CA ASP A 300 -24.81 7.23 6.27
C ASP A 300 -23.81 8.40 6.43
N PHE A 301 -22.86 8.27 7.35
CA PHE A 301 -21.80 9.26 7.55
C PHE A 301 -20.94 9.40 6.29
N ASN A 302 -21.01 10.56 5.65
CA ASN A 302 -20.35 10.86 4.38
C ASN A 302 -19.86 12.33 4.34
N PRO A 303 -18.81 12.68 5.11
CA PRO A 303 -18.39 14.07 5.29
C PRO A 303 -17.78 14.68 4.01
N VAL A 304 -17.13 13.85 3.20
CA VAL A 304 -16.42 14.26 1.97
C VAL A 304 -17.18 13.94 0.69
N GLU A 305 -18.41 13.40 0.81
CA GLU A 305 -19.26 13.01 -0.32
C GLU A 305 -18.68 11.88 -1.19
N ALA A 306 -17.76 11.07 -0.64
CA ALA A 306 -17.19 9.89 -1.31
C ALA A 306 -18.16 8.69 -1.33
N ALA A 307 -19.02 8.53 -0.32
CA ALA A 307 -19.89 7.37 -0.25
C ALA A 307 -21.06 7.43 -1.27
N TYR A 308 -21.29 6.34 -2.01
CA TYR A 308 -22.45 6.24 -2.92
C TYR A 308 -23.73 5.73 -2.24
N GLY A 309 -23.67 5.35 -0.96
CA GLY A 309 -24.79 4.83 -0.18
C GLY A 309 -24.40 4.52 1.26
N VAL A 310 -25.27 3.81 1.99
CA VAL A 310 -24.93 3.34 3.35
C VAL A 310 -23.84 2.29 3.30
N GLY A 311 -22.78 2.45 4.09
CA GLY A 311 -21.60 1.60 4.03
C GLY A 311 -20.87 1.49 5.37
N TYR A 312 -19.85 0.64 5.40
CA TYR A 312 -18.90 0.50 6.50
C TYR A 312 -17.75 1.47 6.30
N THR A 313 -17.34 2.13 7.37
CA THR A 313 -16.15 2.97 7.42
C THR A 313 -15.65 3.02 8.87
N GLY A 314 -14.35 3.25 9.10
CA GLY A 314 -13.72 3.16 10.42
C GLY A 314 -13.36 1.73 10.81
N ASN A 315 -13.37 1.44 12.11
CA ASN A 315 -12.89 0.16 12.66
C ASN A 315 -14.01 -0.61 13.39
N SER A 316 -14.16 -1.90 13.07
CA SER A 316 -15.18 -2.78 13.65
C SER A 316 -14.86 -3.29 15.07
N ASN A 317 -13.62 -3.09 15.53
CA ASN A 317 -13.06 -3.59 16.78
C ASN A 317 -13.14 -5.12 16.92
N GLY A 318 -12.92 -5.84 15.82
CA GLY A 318 -13.02 -7.30 15.73
C GLY A 318 -14.15 -7.77 14.83
N TRP A 319 -14.38 -9.09 14.80
CA TRP A 319 -15.46 -9.66 13.99
C TRP A 319 -16.83 -9.33 14.58
N VAL A 320 -17.70 -8.74 13.75
CA VAL A 320 -19.09 -8.41 14.07
C VAL A 320 -20.05 -9.22 13.20
N GLN A 321 -21.27 -9.42 13.70
CA GLN A 321 -22.33 -10.10 12.95
C GLN A 321 -23.22 -9.08 12.23
N GLU A 322 -23.47 -9.33 10.97
CA GLU A 322 -24.25 -8.47 10.09
C GLU A 322 -25.53 -9.17 9.62
N GLU A 323 -26.60 -8.39 9.49
CA GLU A 323 -27.86 -8.86 8.93
C GLU A 323 -28.40 -7.82 7.95
N VAL A 324 -28.75 -8.28 6.74
CA VAL A 324 -29.35 -7.44 5.69
C VAL A 324 -30.70 -8.03 5.29
N ASN A 325 -31.75 -7.20 5.32
CA ASN A 325 -33.08 -7.61 4.89
C ASN A 325 -33.19 -7.62 3.35
N LEU A 326 -33.39 -8.80 2.77
CA LEU A 326 -33.52 -8.99 1.33
C LEU A 326 -34.98 -9.14 0.86
N SER A 327 -35.96 -8.90 1.73
CA SER A 327 -37.38 -9.14 1.41
C SER A 327 -37.89 -8.34 0.22
N ALA A 328 -37.29 -7.18 -0.08
CA ALA A 328 -37.61 -6.40 -1.29
C ALA A 328 -37.22 -7.09 -2.61
N TYR A 329 -36.34 -8.10 -2.53
CA TYR A 329 -35.83 -8.89 -3.65
C TYR A 329 -36.47 -10.28 -3.73
N ALA A 330 -37.32 -10.65 -2.78
CA ALA A 330 -38.08 -11.90 -2.80
C ALA A 330 -38.93 -12.00 -4.08
N GLY A 331 -39.01 -13.20 -4.66
CA GLY A 331 -39.68 -13.43 -5.95
C GLY A 331 -38.81 -13.12 -7.18
N LYS A 332 -37.53 -12.75 -7.01
CA LYS A 332 -36.59 -12.44 -8.10
C LYS A 332 -35.29 -13.25 -7.97
N LYS A 333 -34.51 -13.26 -9.05
CA LYS A 333 -33.07 -13.51 -8.95
C LYS A 333 -32.38 -12.19 -8.64
N VAL A 334 -31.40 -12.20 -7.74
CA VAL A 334 -30.67 -11.01 -7.30
C VAL A 334 -29.18 -11.31 -7.28
N LEU A 335 -28.38 -10.37 -7.78
CA LEU A 335 -26.94 -10.39 -7.52
C LEU A 335 -26.69 -9.67 -6.21
N LEU A 336 -25.92 -10.28 -5.31
CA LEU A 336 -25.39 -9.63 -4.12
C LEU A 336 -23.88 -9.45 -4.30
N ARG A 337 -23.36 -8.31 -3.84
CA ARG A 337 -21.95 -7.95 -3.91
C ARG A 337 -21.48 -7.42 -2.57
N PHE A 338 -20.34 -7.90 -2.12
CA PHE A 338 -19.48 -7.19 -1.17
C PHE A 338 -18.49 -6.36 -1.99
N GLU A 339 -18.33 -5.09 -1.64
CA GLU A 339 -17.49 -4.14 -2.37
C GLU A 339 -16.66 -3.32 -1.40
N TYR A 340 -15.40 -3.06 -1.69
CA TYR A 340 -14.55 -2.12 -0.96
C TYR A 340 -14.02 -1.09 -1.96
N VAL A 341 -14.21 0.18 -1.62
CA VAL A 341 -13.79 1.33 -2.42
C VAL A 341 -12.92 2.22 -1.54
N SER A 342 -11.69 2.47 -1.97
CA SER A 342 -10.79 3.44 -1.35
C SER A 342 -10.58 4.67 -2.23
N ASP A 343 -10.23 5.79 -1.61
CA ASP A 343 -9.84 7.02 -2.30
C ASP A 343 -8.35 7.01 -2.70
N ASP A 344 -7.85 8.15 -3.18
CA ASP A 344 -6.54 8.27 -3.82
C ASP A 344 -5.35 8.32 -2.86
N ALA A 345 -5.57 8.23 -1.54
CA ALA A 345 -4.47 8.13 -0.60
C ALA A 345 -4.86 7.45 0.71
N THR A 346 -3.88 6.79 1.34
CA THR A 346 -4.03 6.24 2.70
C THR A 346 -5.01 5.07 2.82
N SER A 347 -4.55 3.87 2.55
CA SER A 347 -5.34 2.66 2.79
C SER A 347 -5.00 1.93 4.11
N LEU A 348 -6.06 1.55 4.82
CA LEU A 348 -6.00 0.67 5.98
C LEU A 348 -6.10 -0.81 5.55
N THR A 349 -6.42 -1.71 6.49
CA THR A 349 -6.44 -3.16 6.20
C THR A 349 -7.61 -3.55 5.27
N GLY A 350 -8.68 -2.77 5.23
CA GLY A 350 -9.86 -3.01 4.39
C GLY A 350 -10.94 -3.83 5.09
N LEU A 351 -11.69 -4.62 4.31
CA LEU A 351 -12.83 -5.44 4.75
C LEU A 351 -12.48 -6.94 4.67
N ALA A 352 -12.85 -7.70 5.69
CA ALA A 352 -12.93 -9.15 5.65
C ALA A 352 -14.36 -9.63 5.92
N VAL A 353 -14.78 -10.68 5.21
CA VAL A 353 -16.11 -11.27 5.27
C VAL A 353 -16.02 -12.78 5.39
N ASP A 354 -16.83 -13.34 6.26
CA ASP A 354 -16.90 -14.79 6.49
C ASP A 354 -18.32 -15.23 6.87
N ASN A 355 -18.58 -16.54 6.90
CA ASN A 355 -19.83 -17.16 7.34
C ASN A 355 -21.07 -16.55 6.65
N ILE A 356 -21.03 -16.44 5.32
CA ILE A 356 -22.09 -15.85 4.48
C ILE A 356 -23.24 -16.84 4.35
N GLU A 357 -24.43 -16.46 4.82
CA GLU A 357 -25.63 -17.31 4.83
C GLU A 357 -26.84 -16.59 4.22
N VAL A 358 -27.67 -17.35 3.49
CA VAL A 358 -29.06 -16.99 3.20
C VAL A 358 -29.95 -18.12 3.75
N PRO A 359 -30.36 -18.03 5.03
CA PRO A 359 -31.00 -19.15 5.73
C PRO A 359 -32.26 -19.68 5.05
N GLU A 360 -33.07 -18.80 4.45
CA GLU A 360 -34.31 -19.19 3.76
C GLU A 360 -34.06 -20.00 2.47
N LEU A 361 -32.84 -19.92 1.92
CA LEU A 361 -32.37 -20.80 0.83
C LEU A 361 -31.62 -22.04 1.33
N GLY A 362 -31.29 -22.11 2.62
CA GLY A 362 -30.35 -23.08 3.17
C GLY A 362 -28.91 -22.90 2.64
N PHE A 363 -28.58 -21.71 2.14
CA PHE A 363 -27.24 -21.39 1.64
C PHE A 363 -26.31 -21.01 2.78
N ARG A 364 -25.07 -21.53 2.74
CA ARG A 364 -23.97 -21.22 3.67
C ARG A 364 -22.64 -21.28 2.95
N ASP A 365 -21.75 -20.34 3.24
CA ASP A 365 -20.38 -20.27 2.74
C ASP A 365 -19.45 -19.75 3.86
N SER A 366 -18.55 -20.60 4.33
CA SER A 366 -17.52 -20.28 5.33
C SER A 366 -16.13 -20.15 4.70
N ALA A 367 -16.07 -19.82 3.40
CA ALA A 367 -14.85 -19.66 2.60
C ALA A 367 -13.86 -20.85 2.59
N ASP A 368 -14.23 -22.02 3.14
CA ASP A 368 -13.45 -23.27 3.07
C ASP A 368 -13.09 -23.67 1.62
N THR A 369 -13.95 -23.31 0.68
CA THR A 369 -13.75 -23.45 -0.76
C THR A 369 -14.04 -22.11 -1.45
N PRO A 370 -13.50 -21.84 -2.65
CA PRO A 370 -13.79 -20.59 -3.37
C PRO A 370 -15.26 -20.43 -3.81
N GLY A 371 -16.07 -21.49 -3.77
CA GLY A 371 -17.48 -21.43 -4.19
C GLY A 371 -17.68 -21.00 -5.65
N ASP A 372 -18.84 -20.39 -5.93
CA ASP A 372 -19.21 -19.83 -7.24
C ASP A 372 -19.22 -18.29 -7.21
N TRP A 373 -18.32 -17.70 -6.42
CA TRP A 373 -18.18 -16.24 -6.36
C TRP A 373 -17.45 -15.72 -7.60
N ALA A 374 -17.96 -14.66 -8.19
CA ALA A 374 -17.21 -13.82 -9.12
C ALA A 374 -16.33 -12.88 -8.29
N VAL A 375 -15.03 -13.17 -8.30
CA VAL A 375 -14.00 -12.46 -7.52
C VAL A 375 -13.32 -11.44 -8.42
N ASP A 376 -13.27 -10.19 -7.97
CA ASP A 376 -12.57 -9.07 -8.59
C ASP A 376 -11.80 -8.33 -7.48
N GLY A 377 -10.48 -8.42 -7.44
CA GLY A 377 -9.65 -7.85 -6.36
C GLY A 377 -9.65 -8.60 -5.02
N PHE A 378 -10.80 -9.10 -4.53
CA PHE A 378 -10.88 -9.87 -3.28
C PHE A 378 -9.95 -11.10 -3.30
N LYS A 379 -9.44 -11.48 -2.13
CA LYS A 379 -8.57 -12.64 -1.92
C LYS A 379 -9.19 -13.58 -0.89
N ARG A 380 -9.05 -14.89 -1.13
CA ARG A 380 -9.42 -15.91 -0.13
C ARG A 380 -8.21 -16.20 0.74
N ILE A 381 -8.30 -15.87 2.02
CA ILE A 381 -7.22 -16.02 2.99
C ILE A 381 -7.42 -17.35 3.71
N THR A 382 -6.50 -18.29 3.48
CA THR A 382 -6.55 -19.63 4.11
C THR A 382 -5.57 -19.79 5.27
N GLY A 383 -4.79 -18.75 5.56
CA GLY A 383 -3.76 -18.70 6.58
C GLY A 383 -2.86 -17.47 6.38
N PRO A 384 -1.84 -17.30 7.23
CA PRO A 384 -0.82 -16.27 7.07
C PRO A 384 -0.15 -16.32 5.69
N LEU A 385 0.35 -15.18 5.22
CA LEU A 385 1.15 -15.08 4.00
C LEU A 385 2.53 -15.75 4.22
N PRO A 386 3.12 -16.37 3.19
CA PRO A 386 4.55 -16.68 3.20
C PRO A 386 5.36 -15.39 3.42
N GLN A 387 6.27 -15.39 4.38
CA GLN A 387 7.17 -14.26 4.60
C GLN A 387 8.42 -14.41 3.73
N HIS A 388 8.92 -13.30 3.19
CA HIS A 388 10.18 -13.22 2.46
C HIS A 388 11.11 -12.17 3.06
N PHE A 389 12.42 -12.43 3.00
CA PHE A 389 13.45 -11.50 3.45
C PHE A 389 14.48 -11.23 2.35
N ILE A 390 15.08 -10.05 2.40
CA ILE A 390 16.31 -9.70 1.68
C ILE A 390 17.36 -9.43 2.76
N VAL A 391 18.42 -10.24 2.76
CA VAL A 391 19.54 -10.09 3.70
C VAL A 391 20.82 -9.88 2.91
N GLN A 392 21.54 -8.80 3.19
CA GLN A 392 22.75 -8.41 2.48
C GLN A 392 23.86 -8.10 3.47
N VAL A 393 25.07 -8.53 3.14
CA VAL A 393 26.29 -8.17 3.89
C VAL A 393 27.05 -7.11 3.09
N ILE A 394 27.24 -5.95 3.70
CA ILE A 394 27.99 -4.81 3.19
C ILE A 394 29.39 -4.80 3.82
N ARG A 395 30.43 -4.80 2.97
CA ARG A 395 31.85 -4.76 3.36
C ARG A 395 32.61 -3.79 2.47
N GLY A 396 33.13 -2.70 3.05
CA GLY A 396 33.72 -1.63 2.27
C GLY A 396 32.71 -1.06 1.30
N GLU A 397 33.03 -1.05 0.00
CA GLU A 397 32.16 -0.56 -1.08
C GLU A 397 31.38 -1.68 -1.80
N GLN A 398 31.34 -2.89 -1.24
CA GLN A 398 30.69 -4.05 -1.84
C GLN A 398 29.56 -4.58 -0.97
N ALA A 399 28.54 -5.14 -1.60
CA ALA A 399 27.48 -5.88 -0.94
C ALA A 399 27.27 -7.25 -1.58
N THR A 400 26.93 -8.25 -0.76
CA THR A 400 26.60 -9.61 -1.20
C THR A 400 25.33 -10.08 -0.53
N ARG A 401 24.40 -10.67 -1.29
CA ARG A 401 23.18 -11.26 -0.76
C ARG A 401 23.49 -12.56 0.00
N VAL A 402 22.84 -12.75 1.14
CA VAL A 402 22.84 -14.01 1.89
C VAL A 402 21.74 -14.89 1.29
N GLU A 403 22.11 -16.07 0.83
CA GLU A 403 21.15 -17.06 0.36
C GLU A 403 20.35 -17.59 1.55
N LEU A 404 19.02 -17.50 1.45
CA LEU A 404 18.08 -18.03 2.42
C LEU A 404 17.39 -19.28 1.85
N ASP A 405 17.16 -20.28 2.69
CA ASP A 405 16.35 -21.42 2.31
C ASP A 405 14.84 -21.09 2.31
N THR A 406 14.00 -22.07 1.97
CA THR A 406 12.54 -21.91 1.92
C THR A 406 11.88 -21.61 3.27
N ALA A 407 12.64 -21.76 4.37
CA ALA A 407 12.24 -21.37 5.70
C ALA A 407 13.03 -20.13 6.14
N ASN A 408 13.45 -19.23 5.25
CA ASN A 408 14.13 -17.98 5.61
C ASN A 408 15.34 -18.13 6.54
N ARG A 409 16.05 -19.27 6.48
CA ARG A 409 17.29 -19.50 7.23
C ARG A 409 18.49 -19.35 6.32
N GLY A 410 19.53 -18.67 6.81
CA GLY A 410 20.76 -18.46 6.06
C GLY A 410 21.96 -18.27 6.95
N GLN A 411 23.16 -18.46 6.39
CA GLN A 411 24.41 -18.24 7.10
C GLN A 411 25.44 -17.57 6.20
N VAL A 412 26.26 -16.72 6.78
CA VAL A 412 27.37 -16.05 6.10
C VAL A 412 28.56 -15.90 7.04
N VAL A 413 29.76 -16.14 6.50
CA VAL A 413 31.00 -15.92 7.24
C VAL A 413 31.45 -14.48 7.02
N LEU A 414 31.70 -13.80 8.13
CA LEU A 414 32.21 -12.44 8.21
C LEU A 414 33.70 -12.52 8.54
N ASP A 415 34.54 -12.00 7.65
CA ASP A 415 36.01 -12.01 7.81
C ASP A 415 36.54 -10.81 8.61
N GLY A 416 35.66 -9.97 9.15
CA GLY A 416 35.96 -8.72 9.83
C GLY A 416 34.73 -7.80 9.90
N PRO A 417 34.94 -6.47 10.09
CA PRO A 417 33.84 -5.52 10.18
C PRO A 417 32.91 -5.56 8.98
N ALA A 418 31.61 -5.59 9.25
CA ALA A 418 30.56 -5.65 8.24
C ALA A 418 29.25 -5.05 8.75
N THR A 419 28.41 -4.60 7.83
CA THR A 419 27.03 -4.21 8.11
C THR A 419 26.10 -5.20 7.42
N ILE A 420 25.15 -5.77 8.15
CA ILE A 420 24.09 -6.62 7.63
C ILE A 420 22.85 -5.76 7.43
N ALA A 421 22.40 -5.60 6.19
CA ALA A 421 21.09 -5.02 5.90
C ALA A 421 20.04 -6.14 5.87
N VAL A 422 18.95 -5.95 6.61
CA VAL A 422 17.82 -6.90 6.70
C VAL A 422 16.55 -6.16 6.31
N SER A 423 15.85 -6.66 5.29
CA SER A 423 14.57 -6.10 4.83
C SER A 423 13.49 -7.17 4.78
N GLY A 424 12.28 -6.84 5.24
CA GLY A 424 11.08 -7.61 4.91
C GLY A 424 10.71 -7.39 3.44
N ALA A 425 10.15 -8.39 2.76
CA ALA A 425 9.85 -8.31 1.33
C ALA A 425 8.55 -9.05 0.95
N THR A 426 7.54 -8.95 1.81
CA THR A 426 6.21 -9.56 1.58
C THR A 426 5.18 -8.49 1.29
N ASP A 427 4.49 -8.63 0.17
CA ASP A 427 3.42 -7.70 -0.23
C ASP A 427 2.13 -7.95 0.56
N ALA A 428 1.17 -7.03 0.42
CA ALA A 428 -0.19 -7.15 0.94
C ALA A 428 -0.30 -7.27 2.47
N THR A 429 0.69 -6.75 3.21
CA THR A 429 0.63 -6.59 4.66
C THR A 429 1.42 -5.38 5.14
N ALA A 430 0.94 -4.74 6.21
CA ALA A 430 1.66 -3.73 6.98
C ALA A 430 2.29 -4.31 8.27
N GLU A 431 2.11 -5.61 8.51
CA GLU A 431 2.68 -6.28 9.67
C GLU A 431 4.19 -6.46 9.51
N LYS A 432 4.93 -6.21 10.60
CA LYS A 432 6.37 -6.36 10.62
C LYS A 432 6.81 -7.82 10.57
N ALA A 433 7.88 -8.06 9.83
CA ALA A 433 8.58 -9.34 9.72
C ALA A 433 9.50 -9.54 10.93
N GLN A 434 9.25 -10.59 11.72
CA GLN A 434 10.09 -10.95 12.87
C GLN A 434 11.32 -11.73 12.42
N TYR A 435 12.48 -11.47 13.00
CA TYR A 435 13.69 -12.24 12.75
C TYR A 435 14.60 -12.34 13.98
N ALA A 436 15.45 -13.35 13.97
CA ALA A 436 16.52 -13.56 14.94
C ALA A 436 17.85 -13.77 14.22
N TRP A 437 18.93 -13.54 14.94
CA TRP A 437 20.27 -13.86 14.45
C TRP A 437 21.14 -14.45 15.56
N THR A 438 22.26 -15.04 15.17
CA THR A 438 23.35 -15.38 16.08
C THR A 438 24.67 -15.11 15.39
N LEU A 439 25.53 -14.30 16.04
CA LEU A 439 26.91 -14.08 15.61
C LEU A 439 27.85 -14.96 16.45
N SER A 440 28.37 -16.02 15.84
CA SER A 440 29.31 -16.95 16.47
C SER A 440 30.75 -16.62 16.06
N PRO A 441 31.70 -16.46 17.00
CA PRO A 441 33.11 -16.16 16.68
C PRO A 441 33.81 -17.18 15.79
#